data_AF-A0A1C5XPR5-F1
#
_entry.id   AF-A0A1C5XPR5-F1
#
_cell.length_a   1.000
_cell.length_b   1.000
_cell.length_c   1.000
_cell.angle_alpha   90.00
_cell.angle_beta   90.00
_cell.angle_gamma   90.00
#
_symmetry.space_group_name_H-M   'P 1'
#
loop_
_entity.id
_entity.type
_entity.pdbx_description
1 polymer ?
#
loop_
_entity_poly.entity_id
_entity_poly.type
_entity_poly.pdbx_seq_one_letter_code
_entity_poly.pdbx_strand_id
1 'polypeptide(L)'
;MSGCNCRPRRVYLPPKAQMTKALLAWIVQSCGRELELLPLTEMEGGAAGDMAVFTSEDFLAEPLPGPGMDCIADIRLRPELASCGAHLVTFSDSSDSADFTARNIRVAGSAAAFEIVGIGLIGRVRLNGMADRGAVLPAIAAAAAALTAGVPFAIMMDALNSFPASAYLG
;
A
#
# COMPACT_ATOMS: atom_id res chain seq x y z
N MET A 1 16.40 3.93 -31.63
CA MET A 1 16.23 3.42 -30.26
C MET A 1 14.80 3.71 -29.86
N SER A 2 13.92 2.72 -30.04
CA SER A 2 12.51 2.86 -29.70
C SER A 2 12.38 2.89 -28.17
N GLY A 3 12.21 4.09 -27.61
CA GLY A 3 11.87 4.23 -26.20
C GLY A 3 10.55 3.50 -25.98
N CYS A 4 10.55 2.44 -25.17
CA CYS A 4 9.31 1.82 -24.73
C CYS A 4 8.53 2.92 -24.01
N ASN A 5 7.41 3.33 -24.61
CA ASN A 5 6.47 4.28 -24.05
C ASN A 5 5.69 3.56 -22.95
N CYS A 6 6.38 3.17 -21.88
CA CYS A 6 5.80 2.50 -20.74
C CYS A 6 5.02 3.57 -19.97
N ARG A 7 3.71 3.63 -20.21
CA ARG A 7 2.81 4.47 -19.43
C ARG A 7 3.01 4.15 -17.94
N PRO A 8 3.12 5.17 -17.06
CA PRO A 8 3.25 4.93 -15.63
C PRO A 8 2.05 4.11 -15.14
N ARG A 9 2.32 3.18 -14.23
CA ARG A 9 1.29 2.32 -13.67
C ARG A 9 0.41 3.18 -12.75
N ARG A 10 -0.91 3.14 -12.96
CA ARG A 10 -1.87 3.89 -12.13
C ARG A 10 -2.17 3.14 -10.85
N VAL A 11 -2.17 3.86 -9.74
CA VAL A 11 -2.58 3.36 -8.43
C VAL A 11 -3.71 4.22 -7.90
N TYR A 12 -4.87 3.61 -7.72
CA TYR A 12 -6.07 4.26 -7.22
C TYR A 12 -6.16 4.10 -5.71
N LEU A 13 -6.23 5.21 -4.96
CA LEU A 13 -6.29 5.22 -3.50
C LEU A 13 -7.57 5.91 -2.98
N PRO A 14 -8.15 5.43 -1.86
CA PRO A 14 -9.29 6.08 -1.25
C PRO A 14 -8.94 7.50 -0.78
N PRO A 15 -9.86 8.47 -0.86
CA PRO A 15 -9.58 9.87 -0.47
C PRO A 15 -9.10 10.04 0.97
N LYS A 16 -9.56 9.19 1.90
CA LYS A 16 -9.16 9.25 3.32
C LYS A 16 -7.86 8.50 3.61
N ALA A 17 -7.33 7.71 2.67
CA ALA A 17 -6.06 7.00 2.81
C ALA A 17 -4.83 7.91 2.59
N GLN A 18 -4.85 9.12 3.16
CA GLN A 18 -3.82 10.14 2.97
C GLN A 18 -2.44 9.65 3.40
N MET A 19 -2.36 8.94 4.52
CA MET A 19 -1.09 8.39 5.02
C MET A 19 -0.55 7.29 4.11
N THR A 20 -1.42 6.39 3.63
CA THR A 20 -1.05 5.36 2.65
C THR A 20 -0.50 6.02 1.38
N LYS A 21 -1.15 7.07 0.88
CA LYS A 21 -0.71 7.83 -0.28
C LYS A 21 0.67 8.48 -0.04
N ALA A 22 0.88 9.12 1.11
CA ALA A 22 2.16 9.76 1.44
C ALA A 22 3.30 8.74 1.55
N LEU A 23 3.07 7.63 2.25
CA LEU A 23 4.06 6.54 2.39
C LEU A 23 4.39 5.89 1.04
N LEU A 24 3.37 5.61 0.23
CA LEU A 24 3.56 5.03 -1.11
C LEU A 24 4.32 6.00 -2.02
N ALA A 25 3.95 7.28 -2.04
CA ALA A 25 4.67 8.30 -2.81
C ALA A 25 6.15 8.36 -2.43
N TRP A 26 6.46 8.30 -1.13
CA TRP A 26 7.83 8.29 -0.64
C TRP A 26 8.62 7.04 -1.06
N ILE A 27 8.01 5.85 -0.97
CA ILE A 27 8.61 4.59 -1.44
C ILE A 27 8.91 4.66 -2.94
N VAL A 28 7.96 5.14 -3.74
CA VAL A 28 8.07 5.23 -5.20
C VAL A 28 9.18 6.20 -5.62
N GLN A 29 9.23 7.37 -5.00
CA GLN A 29 10.30 8.36 -5.21
C GLN A 29 11.67 7.77 -4.89
N SER A 30 11.78 6.98 -3.82
CA SER A 30 13.03 6.32 -3.42
C SER A 30 13.49 5.23 -4.41
N CYS A 31 12.56 4.67 -5.19
CA CYS A 31 12.86 3.63 -6.18
C CYS A 31 13.17 4.17 -7.59
N GLY A 32 12.87 5.45 -7.87
CA GLY A 32 12.97 6.02 -9.22
C GLY A 32 11.97 5.42 -10.23
N ARG A 33 10.92 4.74 -9.75
CA ARG A 33 9.80 4.27 -10.58
C ARG A 33 8.78 5.40 -10.72
N GLU A 34 8.08 5.43 -11.85
CA GLU A 34 6.94 6.33 -12.04
C GLU A 34 5.63 5.56 -11.79
N LEU A 35 4.97 5.87 -10.66
CA LEU A 35 3.58 5.50 -10.40
C LEU A 35 2.71 6.76 -10.42
N GLU A 36 1.55 6.66 -11.06
CA GLU A 36 0.56 7.71 -11.08
C GLU A 36 -0.47 7.46 -9.98
N LEU A 37 -0.45 8.26 -8.91
CA LEU A 37 -1.36 8.10 -7.77
C LEU A 37 -2.64 8.90 -7.98
N LEU A 38 -3.76 8.21 -8.20
CA LEU A 38 -5.06 8.79 -8.52
C LEU A 38 -6.08 8.53 -7.40
N PRO A 39 -7.08 9.40 -7.20
CA PRO A 39 -8.22 9.10 -6.34
C PRO A 39 -9.01 7.88 -6.83
N LEU A 40 -9.50 7.06 -5.91
CA LEU A 40 -10.31 5.88 -6.24
C LEU A 40 -11.59 6.23 -7.03
N THR A 41 -12.13 7.43 -6.84
CA THR A 41 -13.29 7.95 -7.58
C THR A 41 -13.03 8.12 -9.08
N GLU A 42 -11.77 8.13 -9.52
CA GLU A 42 -11.37 8.27 -10.92
C GLU A 42 -11.10 6.90 -11.60
N MET A 43 -11.41 5.78 -10.92
CA MET A 43 -11.14 4.42 -11.41
C MET A 43 -12.13 3.95 -12.50
N GLU A 44 -12.99 4.80 -13.05
CA GLU A 44 -13.90 4.39 -14.12
C GLU A 44 -13.14 3.79 -15.31
N GLY A 45 -13.31 2.48 -15.53
CA GLY A 45 -12.62 1.76 -16.60
C GLY A 45 -11.14 1.45 -16.32
N GLY A 46 -10.79 1.12 -15.07
CA GLY A 46 -9.46 0.60 -14.71
C GLY A 46 -8.96 -0.45 -15.71
N ALA A 47 -7.73 -0.27 -16.19
CA ALA A 47 -7.15 -1.11 -17.24
C ALA A 47 -6.37 -2.28 -16.62
N ALA A 48 -6.19 -3.34 -17.40
CA ALA A 48 -5.30 -4.42 -17.00
C ALA A 48 -3.89 -3.87 -16.67
N GLY A 49 -3.35 -4.26 -15.51
CA GLY A 49 -2.09 -3.75 -14.99
C GLY A 49 -2.22 -2.51 -14.09
N ASP A 50 -3.38 -1.86 -13.98
CA ASP A 50 -3.60 -0.85 -12.94
C ASP A 50 -3.71 -1.50 -11.56
N MET A 51 -3.69 -0.67 -10.51
CA MET A 51 -3.79 -1.11 -9.13
C MET A 51 -4.81 -0.29 -8.36
N ALA A 52 -5.59 -0.93 -7.49
CA ALA A 52 -6.48 -0.25 -6.55
C ALA A 52 -6.17 -0.67 -5.12
N VAL A 53 -6.13 0.30 -4.19
CA VAL A 53 -5.92 0.07 -2.77
C VAL A 53 -7.24 0.25 -2.02
N PHE A 54 -7.60 -0.68 -1.14
CA PHE A 54 -8.81 -0.63 -0.32
C PHE A 54 -8.47 -0.82 1.16
N THR A 55 -8.88 0.11 2.00
CA THR A 55 -8.76 0.02 3.45
C THR A 55 -10.15 -0.21 4.05
N SER A 56 -10.24 -0.89 5.19
CA SER A 56 -11.53 -1.16 5.85
C SER A 56 -12.26 0.12 6.29
N GLU A 57 -11.53 1.23 6.47
CA GLU A 57 -12.09 2.53 6.87
C GLU A 57 -12.87 3.21 5.74
N ASP A 58 -12.62 2.78 4.50
CA ASP A 58 -13.05 3.47 3.28
C ASP A 58 -13.99 2.66 2.40
N PHE A 59 -14.33 1.43 2.80
CA PHE A 59 -15.21 0.59 2.00
C PHE A 59 -16.67 1.02 2.15
N LEU A 60 -17.07 1.97 1.31
CA LEU A 60 -18.46 2.34 1.07
C LEU A 60 -18.70 2.30 -0.44
N ALA A 61 -18.86 1.07 -0.96
CA ALA A 61 -19.43 0.72 -2.27
C ALA A 61 -19.02 1.53 -3.51
N GLU A 62 -18.38 0.84 -4.46
CA GLU A 62 -17.99 1.29 -5.82
C GLU A 62 -16.96 2.44 -5.89
N PRO A 63 -16.10 2.46 -6.94
CA PRO A 63 -15.94 1.44 -7.97
C PRO A 63 -15.17 0.21 -7.47
N LEU A 64 -15.63 -1.00 -7.82
CA LEU A 64 -14.87 -2.23 -7.62
C LEU A 64 -13.79 -2.40 -8.70
N PRO A 65 -12.64 -3.02 -8.37
CA PRO A 65 -11.58 -3.23 -9.36
C PRO A 65 -12.01 -4.30 -10.37
N GLY A 66 -11.69 -4.06 -11.64
CA GLY A 66 -12.06 -4.97 -12.73
C GLY A 66 -11.06 -6.10 -12.98
N PRO A 67 -11.38 -7.05 -13.87
CA PRO A 67 -10.49 -8.13 -14.26
C PRO A 67 -9.13 -7.63 -14.78
N GLY A 68 -8.05 -8.27 -14.33
CA GLY A 68 -6.67 -7.94 -14.75
C GLY A 68 -6.01 -6.77 -14.02
N MET A 69 -6.71 -6.12 -13.07
CA MET A 69 -6.11 -5.18 -12.12
C MET A 69 -5.51 -5.93 -10.92
N ASP A 70 -4.56 -5.30 -10.22
CA ASP A 70 -4.17 -5.71 -8.86
C ASP A 70 -5.05 -4.99 -7.84
N CYS A 71 -5.60 -5.72 -6.88
CA CYS A 71 -6.39 -5.19 -5.78
C CYS A 71 -5.66 -5.41 -4.47
N ILE A 72 -5.13 -4.34 -3.87
CA ILE A 72 -4.46 -4.36 -2.57
C ILE A 72 -5.49 -4.03 -1.51
N ALA A 73 -5.90 -4.97 -0.69
CA ALA A 73 -7.01 -4.76 0.23
C ALA A 73 -6.72 -5.20 1.65
N ASP A 74 -7.34 -4.51 2.61
CA ASP A 74 -7.47 -5.04 3.96
C ASP A 74 -8.15 -6.42 3.89
N ILE A 75 -7.60 -7.41 4.60
CA ILE A 75 -8.15 -8.78 4.59
C ILE A 75 -9.63 -8.83 4.97
N ARG A 76 -10.12 -7.88 5.76
CA ARG A 76 -11.53 -7.76 6.15
C ARG A 76 -12.47 -7.58 4.96
N LEU A 77 -11.95 -7.09 3.83
CA LEU A 77 -12.71 -6.83 2.59
C LEU A 77 -12.61 -8.00 1.58
N ARG A 78 -11.94 -9.10 1.95
CA ARG A 78 -11.79 -10.28 1.09
C ARG A 78 -13.14 -10.84 0.60
N PRO A 79 -14.20 -10.97 1.44
CA PRO A 79 -15.48 -11.51 0.99
C PRO A 79 -16.12 -10.71 -0.14
N GLU A 80 -16.02 -9.38 -0.10
CA GLU A 80 -16.60 -8.45 -1.06
C GLU A 80 -15.78 -8.38 -2.35
N LEU A 81 -14.46 -8.52 -2.26
CA LEU A 81 -13.54 -8.37 -3.38
C LEU A 81 -13.21 -9.70 -4.08
N ALA A 82 -13.49 -10.85 -3.48
CA ALA A 82 -13.15 -12.15 -4.08
C ALA A 82 -13.80 -12.40 -5.45
N SER A 83 -14.96 -11.80 -5.72
CA SER A 83 -15.72 -12.01 -6.96
C SER A 83 -15.47 -10.99 -8.07
N CYS A 84 -14.64 -9.97 -7.84
CA CYS A 84 -14.44 -8.88 -8.81
C CYS A 84 -13.52 -9.26 -10.00
N GLY A 85 -12.80 -10.38 -9.91
CA GLY A 85 -11.90 -10.87 -10.96
C GLY A 85 -10.53 -10.18 -11.02
N ALA A 86 -10.27 -9.21 -10.13
CA ALA A 86 -8.94 -8.65 -9.92
C ALA A 86 -8.02 -9.66 -9.19
N HIS A 87 -6.72 -9.47 -9.33
CA HIS A 87 -5.73 -10.19 -8.53
C HIS A 87 -5.68 -9.59 -7.12
N LEU A 88 -6.29 -10.28 -6.17
CA LEU A 88 -6.41 -9.83 -4.79
C LEU A 88 -5.13 -10.13 -3.99
N VAL A 89 -4.56 -9.07 -3.41
CA VAL A 89 -3.44 -9.11 -2.46
C VAL A 89 -3.91 -8.50 -1.15
N THR A 90 -3.84 -9.26 -0.07
CA THR A 90 -4.40 -8.87 1.22
C THR A 90 -3.34 -8.39 2.21
N PHE A 91 -3.66 -7.37 2.99
CA PHE A 91 -2.86 -6.93 4.14
C PHE A 91 -3.66 -6.95 5.45
N SER A 92 -2.97 -7.09 6.58
CA SER A 92 -3.59 -7.03 7.91
C SER A 92 -2.59 -6.66 9.00
N ASP A 93 -3.07 -6.04 10.08
CA ASP A 93 -2.31 -5.81 11.32
C ASP A 93 -2.74 -6.74 12.48
N SER A 94 -3.68 -7.66 12.19
CA SER A 94 -4.40 -8.44 13.20
C SER A 94 -4.68 -9.88 12.78
N SER A 95 -4.59 -10.22 11.49
CA SER A 95 -4.80 -11.57 10.97
C SER A 95 -3.56 -12.09 10.24
N ASP A 96 -3.13 -13.29 10.62
CA ASP A 96 -2.00 -13.98 10.01
C ASP A 96 -2.30 -14.64 8.66
N SER A 97 -3.56 -14.61 8.22
CA SER A 97 -4.01 -15.20 6.96
C SER A 97 -3.97 -14.23 5.76
N ALA A 98 -3.40 -13.04 5.95
CA ALA A 98 -3.17 -12.06 4.89
C ALA A 98 -1.83 -12.31 4.20
N ASP A 99 -1.70 -11.88 2.93
CA ASP A 99 -0.46 -12.02 2.16
C ASP A 99 0.67 -11.15 2.75
N PHE A 100 0.29 -10.01 3.33
CA PHE A 100 1.15 -9.13 4.10
C PHE A 100 0.59 -8.92 5.50
N THR A 101 1.41 -9.12 6.53
CA THR A 101 1.00 -8.96 7.93
C THR A 101 1.93 -8.04 8.69
N ALA A 102 1.37 -7.18 9.54
CA ALA A 102 2.13 -6.41 10.51
C ALA A 102 2.14 -7.17 11.84
N ARG A 103 3.34 -7.51 12.32
CA ARG A 103 3.55 -8.26 13.55
C ARG A 103 4.40 -7.48 14.54
N ASN A 104 4.38 -7.94 15.80
CA ASN A 104 5.21 -7.38 16.86
C ASN A 104 5.11 -5.85 16.98
N ILE A 105 3.89 -5.33 16.78
CA ILE A 105 3.59 -3.90 16.78
C ILE A 105 3.85 -3.33 18.18
N ARG A 106 4.70 -2.30 18.24
CA ARG A 106 5.06 -1.57 19.46
C ARG A 106 5.03 -0.09 19.18
N VAL A 107 4.31 0.66 20.00
CA VAL A 107 4.42 2.11 20.03
C VAL A 107 5.29 2.47 21.23
N ALA A 108 6.43 3.09 20.98
CA ALA A 108 7.40 3.43 22.03
C ALA A 108 8.12 4.73 21.72
N GLY A 109 8.09 5.67 22.68
CA GLY A 109 8.65 7.00 22.49
C GLY A 109 7.94 7.74 21.36
N SER A 110 8.71 8.25 20.39
CA SER A 110 8.21 8.99 19.23
C SER A 110 7.97 8.14 17.98
N ALA A 111 7.92 6.81 18.08
CA ALA A 111 7.82 5.93 16.91
C ALA A 111 6.89 4.73 17.09
N ALA A 112 6.28 4.32 15.98
CA ALA A 112 5.66 3.01 15.81
C ALA A 112 6.66 2.06 15.15
N ALA A 113 6.90 0.91 15.77
CA ALA A 113 7.78 -0.13 15.26
C ALA A 113 7.03 -1.45 15.09
N PHE A 114 7.27 -2.15 13.99
CA PHE A 114 6.59 -3.40 13.66
C PHE A 114 7.42 -4.21 12.66
N GLU A 115 7.05 -5.48 12.50
CA GLU A 115 7.58 -6.35 11.46
C GLU A 115 6.57 -6.43 10.32
N ILE A 116 7.01 -6.22 9.08
CA ILE A 116 6.28 -6.59 7.88
C ILE A 116 6.68 -8.01 7.52
N VAL A 117 5.69 -8.90 7.42
CA VAL A 117 5.87 -10.28 6.99
C VAL A 117 5.03 -10.51 5.73
N GLY A 118 5.66 -10.98 4.66
CA GLY A 118 4.98 -11.29 3.40
C GLY A 118 5.98 -11.77 2.35
N ILE A 119 5.53 -12.44 1.29
CA ILE A 119 6.38 -12.92 0.17
C ILE A 119 7.62 -13.72 0.60
N GLY A 120 7.57 -14.41 1.75
CA GLY A 120 8.69 -15.17 2.30
C GLY A 120 9.79 -14.31 2.95
N LEU A 121 9.56 -13.02 3.14
CA LEU A 121 10.48 -12.07 3.75
C LEU A 121 9.90 -11.49 5.05
N ILE A 122 10.81 -11.10 5.95
CA ILE A 122 10.49 -10.38 7.18
C ILE A 122 11.37 -9.14 7.23
N GLY A 123 10.75 -7.97 7.38
CA GLY A 123 11.43 -6.69 7.50
C GLY A 123 10.96 -5.93 8.73
N ARG A 124 11.87 -5.22 9.41
CA ARG A 124 11.55 -4.37 10.56
C ARG A 124 11.41 -2.92 10.13
N VAL A 125 10.27 -2.33 10.46
CA VAL A 125 9.96 -0.93 10.19
C VAL A 125 9.91 -0.17 11.49
N ARG A 126 10.47 1.03 11.49
CA ARG A 126 10.33 2.02 12.55
C ARG A 126 9.95 3.37 11.94
N LEU A 127 8.68 3.74 12.05
CA LEU A 127 8.15 5.03 11.60
C LEU A 127 8.48 6.10 12.64
N ASN A 128 9.61 6.77 12.48
CA ASN A 128 10.06 7.81 13.41
C ASN A 128 9.18 9.07 13.29
N GLY A 129 8.81 9.65 14.44
CA GLY A 129 7.91 10.81 14.49
C GLY A 129 6.42 10.46 14.37
N MET A 130 6.08 9.17 14.18
CA MET A 130 4.71 8.66 14.15
C MET A 130 4.47 7.71 15.32
N ALA A 131 4.21 8.26 16.50
CA ALA A 131 3.95 7.49 17.72
C ALA A 131 2.48 7.04 17.83
N ASP A 132 1.94 6.44 16.77
CA ASP A 132 0.56 5.98 16.73
C ASP A 132 0.46 4.60 16.09
N ARG A 133 -0.35 3.72 16.70
CA ARG A 133 -0.68 2.41 16.14
C ARG A 133 -1.46 2.56 14.83
N GLY A 134 -2.22 3.64 14.67
CA GLY A 134 -2.91 4.00 13.43
C GLY A 134 -1.98 4.15 12.21
N ALA A 135 -0.67 4.36 12.42
CA ALA A 135 0.31 4.45 11.34
C ALA A 135 0.64 3.09 10.68
N VAL A 136 0.38 1.98 11.37
CA VAL A 136 0.82 0.65 10.93
C VAL A 136 0.02 0.15 9.72
N LEU A 137 -1.32 0.27 9.76
CA LEU A 137 -2.17 -0.26 8.70
C LEU A 137 -1.94 0.48 7.36
N PRO A 138 -1.81 1.83 7.32
CA PRO A 138 -1.44 2.54 6.11
C PRO A 138 -0.04 2.22 5.59
N ALA A 139 0.93 1.98 6.49
CA ALA A 139 2.29 1.60 6.09
C ALA A 139 2.35 0.22 5.45
N ILE A 140 1.61 -0.77 5.96
CA ILE A 140 1.55 -2.08 5.32
C ILE A 140 0.78 -2.06 4.00
N ALA A 141 -0.28 -1.25 3.89
CA ALA A 141 -1.00 -1.05 2.63
C ALA A 141 -0.08 -0.44 1.56
N ALA A 142 0.70 0.59 1.93
CA ALA A 142 1.69 1.20 1.04
C ALA A 142 2.81 0.22 0.64
N ALA A 143 3.30 -0.59 1.59
CA ALA A 143 4.31 -1.61 1.31
C ALA A 143 3.80 -2.68 0.34
N ALA A 144 2.59 -3.21 0.57
CA ALA A 144 1.96 -4.21 -0.29
C ALA A 144 1.75 -3.66 -1.72
N ALA A 145 1.28 -2.41 -1.83
CA ALA A 145 1.14 -1.74 -3.12
C ALA A 145 2.49 -1.54 -3.82
N ALA A 146 3.51 -1.07 -3.12
CA ALA A 146 4.85 -0.88 -3.68
C ALA A 146 5.48 -2.19 -4.18
N LEU A 147 5.41 -3.25 -3.37
CA LEU A 147 5.94 -4.56 -3.74
C LEU A 147 5.20 -5.15 -4.95
N THR A 148 3.87 -5.02 -4.98
CA THR A 148 3.04 -5.45 -6.11
C THR A 148 3.33 -4.63 -7.38
N ALA A 149 3.71 -3.35 -7.23
CA ALA A 149 4.20 -2.51 -8.31
C ALA A 149 5.66 -2.82 -8.74
N GLY A 150 6.30 -3.82 -8.11
CA GLY A 150 7.65 -4.28 -8.44
C GLY A 150 8.77 -3.45 -7.80
N VAL A 151 8.48 -2.65 -6.78
CA VAL A 151 9.52 -2.00 -5.96
C VAL A 151 10.33 -3.09 -5.24
N PRO A 152 11.67 -3.09 -5.30
CA PRO A 152 12.48 -4.04 -4.56
C PRO A 152 12.26 -3.93 -3.04
N PHE A 153 12.20 -5.08 -2.36
CA PHE A 153 11.95 -5.14 -0.92
C PHE A 153 12.91 -4.26 -0.10
N ALA A 154 14.22 -4.29 -0.40
CA ALA A 154 15.21 -3.48 0.30
C ALA A 154 14.93 -1.97 0.19
N ILE A 155 14.58 -1.49 -1.01
CA ILE A 155 14.24 -0.07 -1.23
C ILE A 155 12.98 0.32 -0.47
N MET A 156 11.94 -0.53 -0.50
CA MET A 156 10.73 -0.29 0.27
C MET A 156 11.02 -0.20 1.78
N MET A 157 11.86 -1.09 2.31
CA MET A 157 12.26 -1.09 3.71
C MET A 157 13.06 0.16 4.10
N ASP A 158 14.03 0.56 3.28
CA ASP A 158 14.82 1.76 3.51
C ASP A 158 13.96 3.03 3.44
N ALA A 159 13.02 3.09 2.50
CA ALA A 159 12.08 4.19 2.35
C ALA A 159 11.15 4.33 3.57
N LEU A 160 10.56 3.23 4.04
CA LEU A 160 9.71 3.28 5.24
C LEU A 160 10.48 3.69 6.50
N ASN A 161 11.71 3.20 6.68
CA ASN A 161 12.52 3.54 7.85
C ASN A 161 13.10 4.97 7.80
N SER A 162 13.14 5.58 6.61
CA SER A 162 13.57 6.96 6.39
C SER A 162 12.40 7.94 6.22
N PHE A 163 11.14 7.47 6.30
CA PHE A 163 9.97 8.32 6.08
C PHE A 163 9.95 9.50 7.06
N PRO A 164 9.96 10.75 6.57
CA PRO A 164 9.92 11.92 7.43
C PRO A 164 8.48 12.19 7.87
N ALA A 165 8.20 12.18 9.18
CA ALA A 165 6.85 12.46 9.69
C ALA A 165 6.27 13.82 9.21
N SER A 166 7.13 14.81 8.93
CA SER A 166 6.74 16.10 8.35
C SER A 166 6.14 16.00 6.95
N ALA A 167 6.41 14.94 6.19
CA ALA A 167 5.79 14.71 4.88
C ALA A 167 4.32 14.27 4.98
N TYR A 168 3.84 13.95 6.18
CA TYR A 168 2.43 13.60 6.42
C TYR A 168 1.70 14.62 7.32
N LEU A 169 2.41 15.25 8.25
CA LEU A 169 1.83 16.24 9.18
C LEU A 169 1.80 17.68 8.64
N GLY A 170 2.36 17.90 7.45
CA GLY A 170 2.49 19.21 6.79
C GLY A 170 1.35 19.54 5.83
#